data_AF-A0A2R6NNQ3-F1
#
_entry.id   AF-A0A2R6NNQ3-F1
#
_cell.length_a   1.000
_cell.length_b   1.000
_cell.length_c   1.000
_cell.angle_alpha   90.00
_cell.angle_beta   90.00
_cell.angle_gamma   90.00
#
_symmetry.space_group_name_H-M   'P 1'
#
loop_
_entity.id
_entity.type
_entity.pdbx_description
1 polymer ?
#
loop_
_entity_poly.entity_id
_entity_poly.type
_entity_poly.pdbx_seq_one_letter_code
_entity_poly.pdbx_strand_id
1 'polypeptide(L)'
;MNMFSMLSQNAELANETQPLAKSSRPPSRKSSIDLGSGGAPEAQAAPMQRRKLNLLPRSVQKSDDKSEETPAASAAGSEDEGGEVAGSALSEEEAKKQIGEDIKEFFQIRDLGEAEVYFTKLPVEHRHRLVDQLVMSALEKKDADAELVANLFSRAASRNLCSPATFEEGFTPTVEILDDVAIDVPKAYPLFVTMAKGAGLDKDEERYTRLASKSSDSDKLLSMHQENYKVSCVSWARHPRHPRP
;
A
#
# COMPACT_ATOMS: atom_id res chain seq x y z
N MET A 1 -4.63 -63.57 13.23
CA MET A 1 -4.42 -62.68 14.40
C MET A 1 -5.15 -61.36 14.17
N ASN A 2 -6.22 -61.10 14.92
CA ASN A 2 -6.90 -59.79 14.97
C ASN A 2 -6.33 -58.99 16.14
N MET A 3 -5.62 -57.89 15.88
CA MET A 3 -4.99 -57.04 16.90
C MET A 3 -5.67 -55.67 17.03
N PHE A 4 -7.00 -55.62 17.18
CA PHE A 4 -7.70 -54.33 17.33
C PHE A 4 -9.00 -54.41 18.16
N SER A 5 -8.99 -55.16 19.26
CA SER A 5 -10.11 -55.13 20.20
C SER A 5 -9.67 -55.60 21.59
N MET A 6 -9.14 -54.69 22.43
CA MET A 6 -9.05 -54.83 23.89
C MET A 6 -8.50 -53.55 24.53
N LEU A 7 -9.22 -52.43 24.41
CA LEU A 7 -9.12 -51.36 25.41
C LEU A 7 -10.43 -50.57 25.47
N SER A 8 -11.44 -51.27 25.99
CA SER A 8 -12.65 -50.64 26.52
C SER A 8 -12.55 -50.71 28.04
N GLN A 9 -12.95 -49.61 28.69
CA GLN A 9 -13.49 -49.51 30.05
C GLN A 9 -12.55 -49.11 31.21
N ASN A 10 -12.73 -47.83 31.58
CA ASN A 10 -12.99 -47.27 32.91
C ASN A 10 -12.03 -47.50 34.08
N ALA A 11 -11.53 -46.38 34.60
CA ALA A 11 -11.45 -46.11 36.04
C ALA A 11 -11.81 -44.63 36.32
N GLU A 12 -13.06 -44.39 36.73
CA GLU A 12 -13.45 -43.23 37.55
C GLU A 12 -13.10 -43.50 39.02
N LEU A 13 -12.71 -42.45 39.75
CA LEU A 13 -12.90 -42.15 41.19
C LEU A 13 -11.91 -41.01 41.55
N ALA A 14 -12.33 -39.74 41.53
CA ALA A 14 -12.95 -38.99 42.64
C ALA A 14 -12.02 -38.73 43.84
N ASN A 15 -11.63 -37.47 44.08
CA ASN A 15 -12.04 -36.74 45.29
C ASN A 15 -11.66 -35.24 45.22
N GLU A 16 -12.63 -34.40 45.59
CA GLU A 16 -12.58 -32.95 45.79
C GLU A 16 -11.75 -32.56 47.02
N THR A 17 -11.18 -31.34 47.04
CA THR A 17 -11.40 -30.39 48.16
C THR A 17 -10.85 -28.97 47.89
N GLN A 18 -11.82 -28.05 47.84
CA GLN A 18 -11.85 -26.69 48.41
C GLN A 18 -11.24 -25.45 47.69
N PRO A 19 -12.03 -24.35 47.63
CA PRO A 19 -11.63 -23.03 47.16
C PRO A 19 -11.14 -22.15 48.32
N LEU A 20 -10.19 -21.25 48.07
CA LEU A 20 -9.90 -20.15 48.99
C LEU A 20 -10.10 -18.80 48.31
N ALA A 21 -11.25 -18.20 48.62
CA ALA A 21 -11.49 -16.78 48.46
C ALA A 21 -10.65 -15.99 49.47
N LYS A 22 -9.93 -14.95 49.02
CA LYS A 22 -9.63 -13.76 49.84
C LYS A 22 -9.66 -12.49 48.98
N SER A 23 -10.49 -11.57 49.46
CA SER A 23 -10.70 -10.17 49.10
C SER A 23 -9.42 -9.33 49.12
N SER A 24 -9.23 -8.40 48.17
CA SER A 24 -9.29 -6.96 48.45
C SER A 24 -9.13 -6.11 47.18
N ARG A 25 -9.98 -5.10 47.06
CA ARG A 25 -9.98 -4.03 46.03
C ARG A 25 -9.08 -2.86 46.52
N PRO A 26 -8.83 -1.82 45.71
CA PRO A 26 -7.51 -1.32 45.32
C PRO A 26 -7.03 -0.10 46.17
N PRO A 27 -5.78 0.36 46.05
CA PRO A 27 -5.46 1.73 46.44
C PRO A 27 -5.59 2.68 45.25
N SER A 28 -6.69 3.43 45.25
CA SER A 28 -6.78 4.75 44.66
C SER A 28 -5.75 5.67 45.32
N ARG A 29 -4.85 6.27 44.53
CA ARG A 29 -4.18 7.52 44.94
C ARG A 29 -4.29 8.55 43.81
N LYS A 30 -5.33 9.36 43.97
CA LYS A 30 -5.40 10.74 43.49
C LYS A 30 -4.47 11.57 44.38
N SER A 31 -3.62 12.42 43.83
CA SER A 31 -3.10 13.59 44.55
C SER A 31 -3.83 14.82 44.01
N SER A 32 -4.83 15.23 44.77
CA SER A 32 -5.56 16.48 44.66
C SER A 32 -4.87 17.49 45.59
N ILE A 33 -4.68 18.72 45.10
CA ILE A 33 -4.68 20.00 45.86
C ILE A 33 -3.52 20.18 46.87
N ASP A 34 -2.97 21.36 47.23
CA ASP A 34 -3.47 22.73 47.17
C ASP A 34 -2.35 23.76 47.44
N LEU A 35 -2.58 24.95 46.88
CA LEU A 35 -2.16 26.32 47.22
C LEU A 35 -1.01 26.57 48.23
N GLY A 36 0.04 27.21 47.72
CA GLY A 36 0.97 28.05 48.48
C GLY A 36 1.09 29.42 47.82
N SER A 37 0.57 30.43 48.50
CA SER A 37 0.42 31.84 48.11
C SER A 37 1.74 32.60 47.92
N GLY A 38 1.76 33.53 46.95
CA GLY A 38 2.36 34.85 47.15
C GLY A 38 3.32 35.34 46.08
N GLY A 39 2.89 36.36 45.32
CA GLY A 39 3.80 37.36 44.73
C GLY A 39 3.74 37.54 43.22
N ALA A 40 2.80 38.36 42.74
CA ALA A 40 3.02 39.19 41.54
C ALA A 40 4.02 40.31 41.89
N PRO A 41 4.79 40.90 40.94
CA PRO A 41 4.26 41.66 39.80
C PRO A 41 4.85 41.20 38.45
N GLU A 42 4.04 41.14 37.39
CA GLU A 42 3.97 42.17 36.33
C GLU A 42 5.27 42.31 35.50
N ALA A 43 5.31 41.63 34.34
CA ALA A 43 6.02 42.11 33.14
C ALA A 43 5.64 41.29 31.89
N GLN A 44 4.98 41.98 30.95
CA GLN A 44 5.15 41.83 29.49
C GLN A 44 4.56 40.59 28.81
N ALA A 45 3.25 40.68 28.53
CA ALA A 45 2.66 40.08 27.34
C ALA A 45 3.09 40.88 26.10
N ALA A 46 3.95 40.32 25.26
CA ALA A 46 4.25 40.85 23.93
C ALA A 46 3.64 39.93 22.86
N PRO A 47 2.76 40.44 21.97
CA PRO A 47 2.22 39.65 20.87
C PRO A 47 3.30 39.44 19.79
N MET A 48 3.56 38.18 19.43
CA MET A 48 4.43 37.83 18.30
C MET A 48 3.80 38.29 16.98
N GLN A 49 4.16 39.51 16.55
CA GLN A 49 3.75 40.06 15.26
C GLN A 49 4.44 39.31 14.12
N ARG A 50 3.64 38.64 13.27
CA ARG A 50 4.08 38.09 11.98
C ARG A 50 4.61 39.23 11.10
N ARG A 51 5.86 39.13 10.67
CA ARG A 51 6.48 40.12 9.77
C ARG A 51 5.79 40.06 8.42
N LYS A 52 5.29 41.22 7.96
CA LYS A 52 4.60 41.40 6.69
C LYS A 52 5.64 41.48 5.57
N LEU A 53 5.59 40.55 4.62
CA LEU A 53 6.39 40.56 3.40
C LEU A 53 5.86 41.66 2.47
N ASN A 54 6.63 42.72 2.28
CA ASN A 54 6.34 43.75 1.28
C ASN A 54 6.87 43.28 -0.08
N LEU A 55 5.98 42.85 -0.96
CA LEU A 55 6.28 42.58 -2.36
C LEU A 55 6.26 43.91 -3.12
N LEU A 56 7.42 44.35 -3.60
CA LEU A 56 7.50 45.47 -4.55
C LEU A 56 7.00 45.00 -5.92
N PRO A 57 6.16 45.80 -6.61
CA PRO A 57 5.70 45.48 -7.96
C PRO A 57 6.89 45.53 -8.94
N ARG A 58 7.15 44.41 -9.63
CA ARG A 58 8.14 44.37 -10.71
C ARG A 58 7.54 45.10 -11.92
N SER A 59 8.09 46.28 -12.20
CA SER A 59 7.77 47.09 -13.36
C SER A 59 8.08 46.36 -14.66
N VAL A 60 7.10 46.28 -15.55
CA VAL A 60 7.27 45.95 -16.96
C VAL A 60 8.00 47.11 -17.63
N GLN A 61 9.14 46.85 -18.26
CA GLN A 61 9.74 47.77 -19.24
C GLN A 61 10.07 47.02 -20.52
N LYS A 62 9.45 47.51 -21.58
CA LYS A 62 9.65 47.19 -22.99
C LYS A 62 10.44 48.35 -23.60
N SER A 63 11.53 48.07 -24.29
CA SER A 63 12.08 48.95 -25.35
C SER A 63 13.12 48.23 -26.19
N ASP A 64 12.96 48.42 -27.50
CA ASP A 64 13.65 47.87 -28.66
C ASP A 64 15.07 48.43 -28.95
N ASP A 65 15.77 47.69 -29.83
CA ASP A 65 16.73 48.07 -30.90
C ASP A 65 18.24 48.36 -30.61
N LYS A 66 19.09 47.39 -31.03
CA LYS A 66 20.15 47.49 -32.08
C LYS A 66 21.66 47.39 -31.75
N SER A 67 22.27 46.35 -32.36
CA SER A 67 23.63 46.12 -32.93
C SER A 67 24.88 46.27 -32.05
N GLU A 68 25.97 45.49 -32.15
CA GLU A 68 26.72 44.99 -33.33
C GLU A 68 27.50 43.65 -33.08
N GLU A 69 27.62 42.84 -34.15
CA GLU A 69 28.73 41.95 -34.66
C GLU A 69 29.31 40.79 -33.79
N THR A 70 29.03 39.49 -34.04
CA THR A 70 29.57 38.45 -34.99
C THR A 70 31.04 38.00 -34.80
N PRO A 71 31.50 36.75 -35.13
CA PRO A 71 30.81 35.61 -35.78
C PRO A 71 31.05 34.20 -35.15
N ALA A 72 30.15 33.24 -35.40
CA ALA A 72 30.45 31.81 -35.64
C ALA A 72 29.19 31.08 -36.15
N ALA A 73 29.06 30.95 -37.47
CA ALA A 73 28.11 30.08 -38.18
C ALA A 73 28.89 28.79 -38.56
N SER A 74 28.36 27.56 -38.65
CA SER A 74 27.07 26.97 -39.06
C SER A 74 27.17 25.45 -38.72
N ALA A 75 26.17 24.56 -38.68
CA ALA A 75 24.72 24.55 -38.93
C ALA A 75 24.16 23.13 -38.59
N ALA A 76 22.83 23.01 -38.68
CA ALA A 76 21.94 21.84 -38.62
C ALA A 76 21.49 21.45 -37.20
N GLY A 77 20.25 21.66 -36.77
CA GLY A 77 19.00 21.99 -37.45
C GLY A 77 17.91 21.47 -36.52
N SER A 78 17.33 22.36 -35.70
CA SER A 78 16.30 22.01 -34.72
C SER A 78 15.10 22.89 -35.00
N GLU A 79 14.19 22.35 -35.79
CA GLU A 79 12.85 22.86 -36.00
C GLU A 79 11.93 21.65 -36.08
N ASP A 80 11.25 21.37 -34.96
CA ASP A 80 10.03 20.57 -34.93
C ASP A 80 9.06 21.31 -34.00
N GLU A 81 8.44 22.37 -34.55
CA GLU A 81 7.13 22.81 -34.06
C GLU A 81 6.08 21.90 -34.72
N GLY A 82 5.78 20.79 -34.06
CA GLY A 82 4.63 19.96 -34.34
C GLY A 82 3.54 20.23 -33.30
N GLY A 83 2.77 21.29 -33.47
CA GLY A 83 1.51 21.46 -32.75
C GLY A 83 0.41 20.62 -33.41
N GLU A 84 0.10 19.43 -32.86
CA GLU A 84 -1.16 18.72 -33.10
C GLU A 84 -1.72 18.12 -31.80
N VAL A 85 -3.02 18.32 -31.59
CA VAL A 85 -3.75 18.02 -30.35
C VAL A 85 -4.39 16.64 -30.46
N ALA A 86 -3.96 15.65 -29.64
CA ALA A 86 -4.80 14.62 -29.01
C ALA A 86 -3.96 13.47 -28.40
N GLY A 87 -3.94 13.39 -27.07
CA GLY A 87 -3.37 12.27 -26.31
C GLY A 87 -2.13 12.68 -25.54
N SER A 88 -2.28 12.96 -24.24
CA SER A 88 -1.19 13.23 -23.32
C SER A 88 -0.28 11.99 -23.17
N ALA A 89 0.68 11.84 -24.08
CA ALA A 89 1.72 10.84 -23.97
C ALA A 89 2.79 11.38 -23.02
N LEU A 90 2.62 11.11 -21.71
CA LEU A 90 3.78 11.17 -20.81
C LEU A 90 4.84 10.24 -21.39
N SER A 91 6.08 10.72 -21.47
CA SER A 91 7.17 9.85 -21.92
C SER A 91 7.39 8.71 -20.93
N GLU A 92 7.95 7.60 -21.39
CA GLU A 92 8.22 6.44 -20.54
C GLU A 92 9.13 6.78 -19.35
N GLU A 93 10.12 7.65 -19.57
CA GLU A 93 11.06 8.07 -18.53
C GLU A 93 10.39 8.98 -17.48
N GLU A 94 9.50 9.87 -17.90
CA GLU A 94 8.70 10.69 -16.98
C GLU A 94 7.75 9.82 -16.16
N ALA A 95 7.10 8.84 -16.78
CA ALA A 95 6.22 7.91 -16.09
C ALA A 95 6.98 7.08 -15.05
N LYS A 96 8.16 6.54 -15.39
CA LYS A 96 9.02 5.81 -14.44
C LYS A 96 9.44 6.68 -13.26
N LYS A 97 9.85 7.92 -13.53
CA LYS A 97 10.24 8.87 -12.48
C LYS A 97 9.06 9.16 -11.55
N GLN A 98 7.90 9.46 -12.11
CA GLN A 98 6.69 9.74 -11.36
C GLN A 98 6.26 8.53 -10.51
N ILE A 99 6.26 7.33 -11.07
CA ILE A 99 5.96 6.09 -10.34
C ILE A 99 6.93 5.91 -9.16
N GLY A 100 8.22 6.17 -9.38
CA GLY A 100 9.23 6.09 -8.31
C GLY A 100 9.03 7.12 -7.19
N GLU A 101 8.46 8.28 -7.49
CA GLU A 101 8.06 9.29 -6.49
C GLU A 101 6.78 8.86 -5.77
N ASP A 102 5.74 8.49 -6.50
CA ASP A 102 4.44 8.04 -5.98
C ASP A 102 4.59 6.87 -5.00
N ILE A 103 5.48 5.92 -5.28
CA ILE A 103 5.74 4.76 -4.40
C ILE A 103 6.40 5.18 -3.10
N LYS A 104 7.37 6.10 -3.15
CA LYS A 104 8.02 6.61 -1.95
C LYS A 104 7.01 7.31 -1.06
N GLU A 105 6.16 8.16 -1.66
CA GLU A 105 5.09 8.85 -0.94
C GLU A 105 4.07 7.88 -0.36
N PHE A 106 3.64 6.88 -1.14
CA PHE A 106 2.67 5.89 -0.70
C PHE A 106 3.07 5.20 0.60
N PHE A 107 4.31 4.72 0.68
CA PHE A 107 4.78 4.01 1.87
C PHE A 107 5.13 4.93 3.05
N GLN A 108 5.34 6.23 2.80
CA GLN A 108 5.57 7.23 3.85
C GLN A 108 4.26 7.74 4.46
N ILE A 109 3.28 8.08 3.60
CA ILE A 109 2.01 8.69 4.00
C ILE A 109 0.99 7.63 4.43
N ARG A 110 0.97 6.49 3.72
CA ARG A 110 0.03 5.37 3.93
C ARG A 110 -1.44 5.75 3.81
N ASP A 111 -1.75 6.77 3.03
CA ASP A 111 -3.13 7.20 2.76
C ASP A 111 -3.66 6.57 1.47
N LEU A 112 -4.67 5.71 1.62
CA LEU A 112 -5.34 5.06 0.49
C LEU A 112 -6.16 6.04 -0.35
N GLY A 113 -6.56 7.19 0.19
CA GLY A 113 -7.28 8.23 -0.57
C GLY A 113 -6.38 8.89 -1.61
N GLU A 114 -5.21 9.38 -1.19
CA GLU A 114 -4.20 9.93 -2.11
C GLU A 114 -3.70 8.86 -3.09
N ALA A 115 -3.56 7.61 -2.63
CA ALA A 115 -3.02 6.54 -3.45
C ALA A 115 -3.89 6.15 -4.66
N GLU A 116 -5.20 6.36 -4.57
CA GLU A 116 -6.11 6.18 -5.72
C GLU A 116 -5.82 7.18 -6.83
N VAL A 117 -5.34 8.37 -6.48
CA VAL A 117 -5.04 9.44 -7.43
C VAL A 117 -3.84 9.07 -8.31
N TYR A 118 -2.87 8.29 -7.81
CA TYR A 118 -1.72 7.81 -8.60
C TYR A 118 -2.14 7.08 -9.88
N PHE A 119 -3.19 6.25 -9.82
CA PHE A 119 -3.71 5.56 -11.01
C PHE A 119 -4.33 6.52 -12.03
N THR A 120 -4.88 7.64 -11.59
CA THR A 120 -5.50 8.65 -12.47
C THR A 120 -4.49 9.63 -13.05
N LYS A 121 -3.39 9.89 -12.35
CA LYS A 121 -2.28 10.75 -12.80
C LYS A 121 -1.49 10.11 -13.95
N LEU A 122 -1.49 8.78 -14.03
CA LEU A 122 -0.79 8.02 -15.06
C LEU A 122 -1.71 7.61 -16.24
N PRO A 123 -1.22 7.70 -17.49
CA PRO A 123 -1.84 7.07 -18.64
C PRO A 123 -2.07 5.57 -18.40
N VAL A 124 -3.13 5.02 -19.00
CA VAL A 124 -3.51 3.61 -18.83
C VAL A 124 -2.37 2.66 -19.18
N GLU A 125 -1.59 3.02 -20.21
CA GLU A 125 -0.40 2.30 -20.69
C GLU A 125 0.73 2.18 -19.66
N HIS A 126 0.71 2.95 -18.57
CA HIS A 126 1.75 2.91 -17.54
C HIS A 126 1.24 2.41 -16.19
N ARG A 127 -0.06 2.13 -16.06
CA ARG A 127 -0.65 1.66 -14.80
C ARG A 127 -0.13 0.29 -14.37
N HIS A 128 0.17 -0.61 -15.31
CA HIS A 128 0.76 -1.91 -14.98
C HIS A 128 2.15 -1.74 -14.34
N ARG A 129 2.93 -0.73 -14.74
CA ARG A 129 4.25 -0.41 -14.16
C ARG A 129 4.13 0.08 -12.72
N LEU A 130 3.09 0.89 -12.43
CA LEU A 130 2.79 1.29 -11.04
C LEU A 130 2.45 0.07 -10.19
N VAL A 131 1.64 -0.86 -10.71
CA VAL A 131 1.28 -2.11 -10.01
C VAL A 131 2.53 -2.94 -9.73
N ASP A 132 3.36 -3.21 -10.74
CA ASP A 132 4.60 -4.00 -10.58
C ASP A 132 5.49 -3.43 -9.49
N GLN A 133 5.77 -2.13 -9.56
CA GLN A 133 6.66 -1.48 -8.60
C GLN A 133 6.06 -1.42 -7.18
N LEU A 134 4.74 -1.31 -7.04
CA LEU A 134 4.05 -1.43 -5.74
C LEU A 134 4.16 -2.83 -5.15
N VAL A 135 3.98 -3.87 -5.98
CA VAL A 135 4.09 -5.27 -5.56
C VAL A 135 5.53 -5.55 -5.12
N MET A 136 6.52 -5.25 -5.96
CA MET A 136 7.93 -5.46 -5.67
C MET A 136 8.35 -4.74 -4.38
N SER A 137 8.00 -3.45 -4.27
CA SER A 137 8.32 -2.64 -3.09
C SER A 137 7.66 -3.16 -1.81
N ALA A 138 6.51 -3.82 -1.89
CA ALA A 138 5.85 -4.39 -0.73
C ALA A 138 6.44 -5.76 -0.32
N LEU A 139 6.92 -6.56 -1.28
CA LEU A 139 7.59 -7.84 -0.99
C LEU A 139 8.86 -7.63 -0.17
N GLU A 140 9.66 -6.61 -0.47
CA GLU A 140 10.93 -6.32 0.21
C GLU A 140 10.77 -5.73 1.62
N LYS A 141 9.54 -5.38 2.03
CA LYS A 141 9.28 -4.65 3.29
C LYS A 141 8.68 -5.56 4.36
N LYS A 142 7.45 -5.27 4.80
CA LYS A 142 6.79 -5.92 5.94
C LYS A 142 5.41 -6.40 5.55
N ASP A 143 4.88 -7.38 6.29
CA ASP A 143 3.53 -7.93 6.08
C ASP A 143 2.45 -6.81 6.02
N ALA A 144 2.56 -5.79 6.88
CA ALA A 144 1.64 -4.65 6.89
C ALA A 144 1.68 -3.78 5.62
N ASP A 145 2.78 -3.82 4.87
CA ASP A 145 2.94 -3.09 3.60
C ASP A 145 2.29 -3.84 2.44
N ALA A 146 2.41 -5.18 2.42
CA ALA A 146 1.65 -6.01 1.48
C ALA A 146 0.14 -5.91 1.73
N GLU A 147 -0.30 -5.88 2.99
CA GLU A 147 -1.71 -5.62 3.32
C GLU A 147 -2.18 -4.22 2.88
N LEU A 148 -1.33 -3.20 3.03
CA LEU A 148 -1.64 -1.84 2.57
C LEU A 148 -1.81 -1.81 1.04
N VAL A 149 -0.91 -2.44 0.29
CA VAL A 149 -1.00 -2.57 -1.18
C VAL A 149 -2.23 -3.38 -1.59
N ALA A 150 -2.54 -4.48 -0.90
CA ALA A 150 -3.74 -5.27 -1.18
C ALA A 150 -5.03 -4.44 -1.00
N ASN A 151 -5.09 -3.60 0.04
CA ASN A 151 -6.21 -2.70 0.27
C ASN A 151 -6.32 -1.60 -0.81
N LEU A 152 -5.18 -1.07 -1.28
CA LEU A 152 -5.14 -0.13 -2.40
C LEU A 152 -5.68 -0.78 -3.68
N PHE A 153 -5.22 -1.99 -4.01
CA PHE A 153 -5.66 -2.70 -5.21
C PHE A 153 -7.15 -3.06 -5.14
N SER A 154 -7.66 -3.41 -3.96
CA SER A 154 -9.09 -3.66 -3.76
C SER A 154 -9.94 -2.42 -4.05
N ARG A 155 -9.48 -1.24 -3.61
CA ARG A 155 -10.11 0.05 -3.93
C ARG A 155 -10.01 0.39 -5.41
N ALA A 156 -8.83 0.21 -6.01
CA ALA A 156 -8.60 0.47 -7.42
C ALA A 156 -9.46 -0.42 -8.32
N ALA A 157 -9.61 -1.70 -7.99
CA ALA A 157 -10.50 -2.63 -8.69
C ALA A 157 -11.97 -2.25 -8.51
N SER A 158 -12.40 -1.94 -7.28
CA SER A 158 -13.79 -1.57 -6.98
C SER A 158 -14.23 -0.28 -7.66
N ARG A 159 -13.30 0.65 -7.88
CA ARG A 159 -13.54 1.95 -8.56
C ARG A 159 -13.18 1.93 -10.04
N ASN A 160 -12.80 0.78 -10.61
CA ASN A 160 -12.38 0.63 -12.00
C ASN A 160 -11.20 1.56 -12.40
N LEU A 161 -10.30 1.87 -11.46
CA LEU A 161 -9.09 2.66 -11.74
C LEU A 161 -8.03 1.84 -12.48
N CYS A 162 -8.06 0.52 -12.31
CA CYS A 162 -7.16 -0.43 -12.96
C CYS A 162 -7.98 -1.61 -13.48
N SER A 163 -7.71 -2.01 -14.73
CA SER A 163 -8.39 -3.17 -15.31
C SER A 163 -7.76 -4.47 -14.80
N PRO A 164 -8.50 -5.59 -14.76
CA PRO A 164 -7.92 -6.86 -14.37
C PRO A 164 -6.77 -7.33 -15.28
N ALA A 165 -6.80 -6.98 -16.58
CA ALA A 165 -5.71 -7.26 -17.50
C ALA A 165 -4.44 -6.47 -17.13
N THR A 166 -4.60 -5.19 -16.77
CA THR A 166 -3.51 -4.34 -16.29
C THR A 166 -2.92 -4.85 -14.97
N PHE A 167 -3.74 -5.42 -14.09
CA PHE A 167 -3.23 -6.13 -12.91
C PHE A 167 -2.45 -7.38 -13.29
N GLU A 168 -2.96 -8.24 -14.18
CA GLU A 168 -2.23 -9.43 -14.64
C GLU A 168 -0.85 -9.05 -15.25
N GLU A 169 -0.82 -8.00 -16.08
CA GLU A 169 0.41 -7.43 -16.63
C GLU A 169 1.34 -6.90 -15.54
N GLY A 170 0.81 -6.16 -14.57
CA GLY A 170 1.63 -5.58 -13.49
C GLY A 170 2.19 -6.62 -12.52
N PHE A 171 1.52 -7.76 -12.32
CA PHE A 171 2.05 -8.84 -11.49
C PHE A 171 3.01 -9.77 -12.26
N THR A 172 3.03 -9.71 -13.59
CA THR A 172 3.82 -10.62 -14.45
C THR A 172 5.33 -10.53 -14.20
N PRO A 173 5.98 -9.34 -14.18
CA PRO A 173 7.42 -9.28 -13.95
C PRO A 173 7.79 -9.80 -12.56
N THR A 174 6.99 -9.47 -11.55
CA THR A 174 7.23 -9.92 -10.18
C THR A 174 7.07 -11.44 -10.02
N VAL A 175 6.09 -12.08 -10.68
CA VAL A 175 5.89 -13.54 -10.56
C VAL A 175 7.01 -14.35 -11.20
N GLU A 176 7.61 -13.83 -12.29
CA GLU A 176 8.72 -14.48 -13.00
C GLU A 176 9.98 -14.58 -12.13
N ILE A 177 10.22 -13.58 -11.28
CA ILE A 177 11.38 -13.55 -10.37
C ILE A 177 11.02 -13.87 -8.91
N LEU A 178 9.78 -14.31 -8.65
CA LEU A 178 9.28 -14.49 -7.29
C LEU A 178 10.08 -15.52 -6.49
N ASP A 179 10.58 -16.54 -7.16
CA ASP A 179 11.37 -17.62 -6.54
C ASP A 179 12.73 -17.10 -6.06
N ASP A 180 13.35 -16.21 -6.86
CA ASP A 180 14.58 -15.52 -6.47
C ASP A 180 14.34 -14.57 -5.30
N VAL A 181 13.25 -13.78 -5.35
CA VAL A 181 12.84 -12.92 -4.24
C VAL A 181 12.58 -13.74 -2.97
N ALA A 182 12.07 -14.98 -3.11
CA ALA A 182 11.80 -15.85 -1.97
C ALA A 182 13.06 -16.39 -1.27
N ILE A 183 14.22 -16.33 -1.93
CA ILE A 183 15.52 -16.65 -1.31
C ILE A 183 15.83 -15.63 -0.21
N ASP A 184 15.61 -14.35 -0.49
CA ASP A 184 15.86 -13.25 0.46
C ASP A 184 14.66 -13.00 1.39
N VAL A 185 13.45 -13.19 0.89
CA VAL A 185 12.19 -12.95 1.60
C VAL A 185 11.42 -14.27 1.72
N PRO A 186 11.56 -15.04 2.82
CA PRO A 186 10.88 -16.33 2.99
C PRO A 186 9.34 -16.26 2.90
N LYS A 187 8.78 -15.06 3.08
CA LYS A 187 7.33 -14.77 2.97
C LYS A 187 6.91 -14.23 1.59
N ALA A 188 7.75 -14.26 0.56
CA ALA A 188 7.42 -13.67 -0.74
C ALA A 188 6.10 -14.22 -1.33
N TYR A 189 5.92 -15.55 -1.38
CA TYR A 189 4.68 -16.17 -1.86
C TYR A 189 3.42 -15.76 -1.10
N PRO A 190 3.34 -15.88 0.25
CA PRO A 190 2.12 -15.47 0.95
C PRO A 190 1.82 -13.97 0.82
N LEU A 191 2.84 -13.11 0.76
CA LEU A 191 2.65 -11.67 0.51
C LEU A 191 2.14 -11.41 -0.91
N PHE A 192 2.71 -12.07 -1.91
CA PHE A 192 2.28 -12.00 -3.30
C PHE A 192 0.81 -12.42 -3.46
N VAL A 193 0.42 -13.57 -2.88
CA VAL A 193 -0.96 -14.07 -2.89
C VAL A 193 -1.90 -13.06 -2.22
N THR A 194 -1.49 -12.43 -1.13
CA THR A 194 -2.29 -11.42 -0.43
C THR A 194 -2.57 -10.21 -1.32
N MET A 195 -1.56 -9.70 -2.02
CA MET A 195 -1.72 -8.59 -2.96
C MET A 195 -2.54 -8.97 -4.20
N ALA A 196 -2.33 -10.18 -4.75
CA ALA A 196 -3.08 -10.68 -5.89
C ALA A 196 -4.59 -10.82 -5.59
N LYS A 197 -4.94 -11.24 -4.38
CA LYS A 197 -6.32 -11.24 -3.87
C LYS A 197 -6.90 -9.82 -3.76
N GLY A 198 -6.09 -8.87 -3.28
CA GLY A 198 -6.47 -7.46 -3.27
C GLY A 198 -6.84 -6.93 -4.67
N ALA A 199 -6.06 -7.32 -5.68
CA ALA A 199 -6.34 -6.99 -7.09
C ALA A 199 -7.54 -7.75 -7.70
N GLY A 200 -8.09 -8.74 -7.00
CA GLY A 200 -9.20 -9.55 -7.48
C GLY A 200 -8.81 -10.56 -8.58
N LEU A 201 -7.50 -10.84 -8.73
CA LEU A 201 -7.01 -11.85 -9.68
C LEU A 201 -7.39 -13.27 -9.24
N ASP A 202 -7.65 -13.46 -7.96
CA ASP A 202 -8.09 -14.70 -7.33
C ASP A 202 -9.50 -15.12 -7.73
N LYS A 203 -10.33 -14.19 -8.21
CA LYS A 203 -11.73 -14.44 -8.60
C LYS A 203 -11.87 -15.16 -9.93
N ASP A 204 -10.83 -15.08 -10.76
CA ASP A 204 -10.76 -15.74 -12.06
C ASP A 204 -9.61 -16.76 -12.00
N GLU A 205 -9.99 -18.02 -11.79
CA GLU A 205 -9.03 -19.12 -11.62
C GLU A 205 -8.16 -19.32 -12.88
N GLU A 206 -8.70 -19.09 -14.07
CA GLU A 206 -7.95 -19.17 -15.33
C GLU A 206 -6.90 -18.06 -15.42
N ARG A 207 -7.22 -16.83 -14.99
CA ARG A 207 -6.23 -15.75 -14.89
C ARG A 207 -5.14 -16.08 -13.90
N TYR A 208 -5.51 -16.52 -12.70
CA TYR A 208 -4.54 -16.81 -11.66
C TYR A 208 -3.61 -17.96 -12.06
N THR A 209 -4.14 -19.01 -12.69
CA THR A 209 -3.34 -20.12 -13.22
C THR A 209 -2.40 -19.69 -14.34
N ARG A 210 -2.83 -18.83 -15.28
CA ARG A 210 -1.92 -18.25 -16.28
C ARG A 210 -0.80 -17.45 -15.65
N LEU A 211 -1.11 -16.61 -14.67
CA LEU A 211 -0.10 -15.85 -13.93
C LEU A 211 0.87 -16.78 -13.19
N ALA A 212 0.35 -17.79 -12.49
CA ALA A 212 1.15 -18.75 -11.74
C ALA A 212 2.08 -19.58 -12.63
N SER A 213 1.65 -19.94 -13.85
CA SER A 213 2.45 -20.70 -14.80
C SER A 213 3.73 -20.00 -15.26
N LYS A 214 3.86 -18.69 -14.99
CA LYS A 214 5.05 -17.88 -15.29
C LYS A 214 6.11 -17.92 -14.17
N SER A 215 5.75 -18.38 -12.96
CA SER A 215 6.72 -18.65 -11.89
C SER A 215 7.36 -20.02 -12.10
N SER A 216 8.62 -20.17 -11.71
CA SER A 216 9.31 -21.47 -11.77
C SER A 216 8.67 -22.47 -10.80
N ASP A 217 8.26 -22.01 -9.61
CA ASP A 217 7.52 -22.81 -8.61
C ASP A 217 5.99 -22.60 -8.72
N SER A 218 5.43 -22.75 -9.92
CA SER A 218 3.99 -22.58 -10.18
C SER A 218 3.08 -23.40 -9.25
N ASP A 219 3.43 -24.65 -8.94
CA ASP A 219 2.67 -25.54 -8.03
C ASP A 219 2.57 -24.96 -6.62
N LYS A 220 3.64 -24.36 -6.11
CA LYS A 220 3.68 -23.77 -4.77
C LYS A 220 2.76 -22.55 -4.71
N LEU A 221 2.78 -21.71 -5.75
CA LEU A 221 1.93 -20.53 -5.84
C LEU A 221 0.44 -20.91 -5.93
N LEU A 222 0.10 -21.93 -6.73
CA LEU A 222 -1.24 -22.48 -6.83
C LEU A 222 -1.72 -23.11 -5.51
N SER A 223 -0.87 -23.87 -4.84
CA SER A 223 -1.17 -24.45 -3.52
C SER A 223 -1.46 -23.37 -2.48
N MET A 224 -0.63 -22.32 -2.44
CA MET A 224 -0.80 -21.18 -1.52
C MET A 224 -2.11 -20.44 -1.79
N HIS A 225 -2.52 -20.29 -3.05
CA HIS A 225 -3.81 -19.70 -3.39
C HIS A 225 -4.99 -20.49 -2.80
N GLN A 226 -5.00 -21.81 -2.98
CA GLN A 226 -6.07 -22.70 -2.52
C GLN A 226 -6.18 -22.79 -0.99
N GLU A 227 -5.05 -22.90 -0.28
CA GLU A 227 -5.02 -23.02 1.18
C GLU A 227 -5.59 -21.75 1.85
N ASN A 228 -5.29 -20.61 1.24
CA ASN A 228 -5.67 -19.30 1.70
C ASN A 228 -7.15 -18.98 1.35
N TYR A 229 -7.78 -19.77 0.46
CA TYR A 229 -9.23 -19.78 0.20
C TYR A 229 -10.01 -20.54 1.28
N LYS A 230 -9.46 -21.64 1.80
CA LYS A 230 -10.07 -22.40 2.91
C LYS A 230 -10.16 -21.59 4.21
N VAL A 231 -9.12 -20.81 4.54
CA VAL A 231 -9.11 -19.95 5.74
C VAL A 231 -10.16 -18.81 5.62
N SER A 232 -10.34 -18.25 4.42
CA SER A 232 -11.34 -17.19 4.17
C SER A 232 -12.79 -17.71 4.30
N CYS A 233 -13.09 -18.91 3.79
CA CYS A 233 -14.41 -19.53 3.94
C CYS A 233 -14.79 -19.79 5.40
N VAL A 234 -13.84 -20.16 6.25
CA VAL A 234 -14.09 -20.36 7.70
C VAL A 234 -14.36 -19.03 8.42
N SER A 235 -13.76 -17.93 7.97
CA SER A 235 -13.98 -16.59 8.54
C SER A 235 -15.34 -15.99 8.13
N TRP A 236 -15.78 -16.20 6.88
CA TRP A 236 -17.07 -15.73 6.38
C TRP A 236 -18.28 -16.49 6.95
N ALA A 237 -18.11 -17.75 7.38
CA ALA A 237 -19.18 -18.53 8.00
C ALA A 237 -19.59 -18.08 9.41
N ARG A 238 -18.90 -17.08 10.00
CA ARG A 238 -19.14 -16.63 11.39
C ARG A 238 -19.98 -15.35 11.53
N HIS A 239 -20.51 -14.81 10.43
CA HIS A 239 -21.46 -13.69 10.48
C HIS A 239 -22.88 -14.18 10.14
N PRO A 240 -23.74 -14.46 11.13
CA PRO A 240 -25.16 -14.67 10.85
C PRO A 240 -25.74 -13.35 10.36
N ARG A 241 -26.05 -13.27 9.06
CA ARG A 241 -26.91 -12.21 8.52
C ARG A 241 -28.30 -12.40 9.14
N HIS A 242 -28.65 -11.55 10.09
CA HIS A 242 -30.02 -11.42 10.55
C HIS A 242 -30.92 -11.01 9.37
N PRO A 243 -32.07 -11.67 9.16
CA PRO A 243 -33.05 -11.15 8.23
C PRO A 243 -33.68 -9.89 8.85
N ARG A 244 -33.71 -8.80 8.10
CA ARG A 244 -34.51 -7.60 8.40
C ARG A 244 -35.83 -7.67 7.62
N PRO A 245 -36.88 -7.02 8.15
CA PRO A 245 -38.25 -7.53 8.19
C PRO A 245 -39.01 -7.47 6.87
#